data_AF-A0A3L6R568-F1
#
_entry.id   AF-A0A3L6R568-F1
#
_cell.length_a   1.000
_cell.length_b   1.000
_cell.length_c   1.000
_cell.angle_alpha   90.00
_cell.angle_beta   90.00
_cell.angle_gamma   90.00
#
_symmetry.space_group_name_H-M   'P 1'
#
loop_
_entity.id
_entity.type
_entity.pdbx_description
1 polymer ?
#
loop_
_entity_poly.entity_id
_entity_poly.type
_entity_poly.pdbx_seq_one_letter_code
_entity_poly.pdbx_strand_id
1 'polypeptide(L)' 'MVFLDGWVACVGVVEMGRDGTASPAAEDDQPAVVLGGMQLENRLLVFDLDKGVLGFSDLIWYMETSCSAFNLAGAS' A
#
# COMPACT_ATOMS: atom_id res chain seq x y z
N MET A 1 6.25 9.37 -2.39
CA MET A 1 7.72 9.40 -2.28
C MET A 1 8.10 8.62 -1.03
N VAL A 2 9.22 7.90 -1.03
CA VAL A 2 9.76 7.22 0.15
C VAL A 2 10.98 8.01 0.62
N PHE A 3 11.00 8.43 1.87
CA PHE A 3 12.11 9.16 2.46
C PHE A 3 13.14 8.17 3.00
N LEU A 4 14.38 8.26 2.51
CA LEU A 4 15.50 7.44 3.00
C LEU A 4 16.18 8.12 4.19
N ASP A 5 16.26 9.44 4.12
CA ASP A 5 16.68 10.33 5.20
C ASP A 5 15.95 11.69 5.08
N GLY A 6 16.34 12.68 5.90
CA GLY A 6 15.68 13.98 5.95
C GLY A 6 15.84 14.87 4.70
N TRP A 7 16.61 14.47 3.70
CA TRP A 7 16.86 15.25 2.48
C TRP A 7 16.73 14.45 1.18
N VAL A 8 16.79 13.11 1.24
CA VAL A 8 16.62 12.22 0.09
C VAL A 8 15.24 11.59 0.10
N ALA A 9 14.55 11.78 -1.03
CA ALA A 9 13.32 11.09 -1.35
C ALA A 9 13.45 10.35 -2.68
N CYS A 10 12.97 9.11 -2.73
CA CYS A 10 12.87 8.32 -3.95
C CYS A 10 11.41 8.13 -4.38
N VAL A 11 11.21 7.87 -5.67
CA VAL A 11 9.91 7.38 -6.16
C VAL A 11 9.71 5.97 -5.60
N GLY A 12 8.58 5.76 -4.89
CA GLY A 12 8.27 4.49 -4.22
C GLY A 12 7.65 3.46 -5.15
N VAL A 13 8.22 3.27 -6.34
CA VAL A 13 7.79 2.30 -7.35
C VAL A 13 9.03 1.55 -7.82
N VAL A 14 8.91 0.22 -7.97
CA VAL A 14 10.00 -0.66 -8.38
C VAL A 14 9.60 -1.46 -9.61
N GLU A 15 10.54 -1.72 -10.50
CA GLU A 15 10.29 -2.59 -11.65
C GLU A 15 10.19 -4.06 -11.23
N MET A 16 9.19 -4.75 -11.77
CA MET A 16 9.03 -6.19 -11.64
C MET A 16 9.99 -6.92 -12.60
N GLY A 17 10.55 -8.05 -12.19
CA GLY A 17 11.37 -8.91 -13.07
C GLY A 17 12.81 -8.42 -13.33
N ARG A 18 13.38 -7.63 -12.40
CA ARG A 18 14.70 -6.97 -12.55
C ARG A 18 15.91 -7.92 -12.65
N ASP A 19 15.73 -9.22 -12.39
CA ASP A 19 16.81 -10.21 -12.39
C ASP A 19 17.09 -10.83 -13.79
N GLY A 20 16.59 -10.22 -14.87
CA GLY A 20 16.84 -10.69 -16.24
C GLY A 20 16.07 -11.96 -16.63
N THR A 21 15.37 -12.59 -15.68
CA THR A 21 14.16 -13.35 -15.99
C THR A 21 13.09 -12.33 -16.32
N ALA A 22 13.13 -11.81 -17.55
CA ALA A 22 11.98 -11.16 -18.13
C ALA A 22 10.80 -12.10 -17.85
N SER A 23 9.88 -11.72 -16.96
CA SER A 23 8.55 -12.27 -17.08
C SER A 23 8.15 -11.91 -18.50
N PRO A 24 7.89 -12.89 -19.38
CA PRO A 24 7.18 -12.60 -20.62
C PRO A 24 6.00 -11.74 -20.23
N ALA A 25 5.77 -10.67 -21.00
CA ALA A 25 4.71 -9.68 -20.78
C ALA A 25 3.57 -10.23 -19.93
N ALA A 26 3.49 -9.82 -18.65
CA ALA A 26 2.56 -10.34 -17.64
C ALA A 26 1.96 -11.70 -18.04
N GLU A 27 2.65 -12.81 -17.76
CA GLU A 27 2.03 -14.14 -17.79
C GLU A 27 0.59 -14.01 -17.28
N ASP A 28 -0.42 -14.53 -17.97
CA ASP A 28 -1.85 -14.16 -17.77
C ASP A 28 -2.32 -14.19 -16.28
N ASP A 29 -1.60 -14.90 -15.42
CA ASP A 29 -1.85 -15.04 -13.98
C ASP A 29 -1.05 -14.08 -13.05
N GLN A 30 -0.22 -13.17 -13.58
CA GLN A 30 0.60 -12.24 -12.78
C GLN A 30 -0.01 -10.84 -12.70
N PRO A 31 0.03 -10.17 -11.53
CA PRO A 31 -0.47 -8.82 -11.40
C PRO A 31 0.40 -7.82 -12.17
N ALA A 32 -0.24 -6.91 -12.90
CA ALA A 32 0.46 -5.79 -13.56
C ALA A 32 1.04 -4.77 -12.57
N VAL A 33 0.42 -4.65 -11.38
CA VAL A 33 0.84 -3.75 -10.29
C VAL A 33 0.59 -4.44 -8.95
N VAL A 34 1.56 -4.31 -8.04
CA VAL A 34 1.41 -4.72 -6.63
C VAL A 34 1.41 -3.48 -5.74
N LEU A 35 0.36 -3.31 -4.95
CA LEU A 35 0.32 -2.26 -3.92
C LEU A 35 1.09 -2.74 -2.69
N GLY A 36 2.14 -2.00 -2.31
CA GLY A 36 2.96 -2.28 -1.14
C GLY A 36 2.46 -1.58 0.12
N GLY A 37 3.06 -1.90 1.27
CA GLY A 37 2.69 -1.33 2.57
C GLY A 37 2.66 0.19 2.58
N MET A 38 3.70 0.84 2.06
CA MET A 38 3.79 2.31 1.97
C MET A 38 2.61 2.97 1.24
N GLN A 39 2.02 2.28 0.25
CA GLN A 39 0.87 2.81 -0.50
C GLN A 39 -0.45 2.64 0.28
N LEU A 40 -0.50 1.67 1.19
CA LEU A 40 -1.67 1.30 1.99
C LEU A 40 -1.65 1.94 3.39
N GLU A 41 -0.49 2.39 3.87
CA GLU A 41 -0.33 3.07 5.15
C GLU A 41 -1.22 4.32 5.25
N ASN A 42 -1.87 4.49 6.42
CA ASN A 42 -2.80 5.59 6.69
C ASN A 42 -3.93 5.71 5.67
N ARG A 43 -4.40 4.57 5.14
CA ARG A 43 -5.66 4.43 4.42
C ARG A 43 -6.51 3.37 5.11
N LEU A 44 -7.81 3.62 5.22
CA LEU A 44 -8.76 2.59 5.63
C LEU A 44 -9.03 1.69 4.43
N LEU A 45 -8.88 0.39 4.61
CA LEU A 45 -9.19 -0.63 3.62
C LEU A 45 -10.32 -1.50 4.16
N VAL A 46 -11.35 -1.72 3.34
CA VAL A 46 -12.49 -2.56 3.67
C VAL A 46 -12.58 -3.68 2.64
N PHE A 47 -12.18 -4.88 3.04
CA PHE A 47 -12.31 -6.10 2.25
C PHE A 47 -13.70 -6.69 2.50
N ASP A 48 -14.69 -6.30 1.69
CA ASP A 48 -16.04 -6.84 1.75
C ASP A 48 -16.12 -8.08 0.84
N LEU A 49 -15.86 -9.24 1.45
CA LEU A 49 -15.80 -10.53 0.74
C LEU A 49 -17.18 -10.98 0.27
N ASP A 50 -18.24 -10.64 1.01
CA ASP A 50 -19.62 -11.02 0.67
C ASP A 50 -20.08 -10.32 -0.61
N LYS A 51 -19.67 -9.07 -0.80
CA LYS A 51 -19.96 -8.28 -2.01
C LYS A 51 -18.88 -8.38 -3.07
N GLY A 52 -17.73 -8.96 -2.76
CA GLY A 52 -16.57 -9.02 -3.66
C GLY A 52 -16.01 -7.65 -4.02
N VAL A 53 -16.00 -6.70 -3.07
CA VAL A 53 -15.52 -5.32 -3.31
C VAL A 53 -14.46 -4.90 -2.30
N LEU A 54 -13.53 -4.06 -2.77
CA LEU A 54 -12.56 -3.36 -1.94
C LEU A 54 -12.98 -1.89 -1.81
N GLY A 55 -13.35 -1.48 -0.59
CA GLY A 55 -13.51 -0.08 -0.23
C GLY A 55 -12.18 0.51 0.24
N PHE A 56 -11.88 1.74 -0.15
CA PHE A 56 -10.68 2.45 0.33
C PHE A 56 -11.00 3.93 0.60
N SER A 57 -10.31 4.50 1.59
CA SER A 57 -10.36 5.93 1.86
C SER A 57 -9.22 6.69 1.17
N ASP A 58 -9.36 8.00 1.12
CA ASP A 58 -8.19 8.88 1.02
C ASP A 58 -7.29 8.75 2.26
N LEU A 59 -6.12 9.39 2.20
CA LEU A 59 -5.20 9.40 3.33
C LEU A 59 -5.89 9.99 4.56
N ILE A 60 -5.92 9.24 5.66
CA ILE A 60 -6.68 9.63 6.86
C ILE A 60 -6.01 10.70 7.72
N TRP A 61 -4.74 10.99 7.46
CA TRP A 61 -4.02 12.13 8.06
C TRP A 61 -4.69 13.49 7.79
N TYR A 62 -5.42 13.64 6.67
CA TYR A 62 -6.18 14.87 6.37
C TYR A 62 -7.35 15.09 7.34
N MET A 63 -7.78 14.03 8.04
CA MET A 63 -8.77 14.08 9.10
C MET A 63 -8.11 14.12 10.49
N GLU A 64 -6.84 14.52 10.57
CA GLU A 64 -6.06 14.60 11.82
C GLU A 64 -5.99 13.28 12.60
N THR A 65 -5.99 12.15 11.90
CA THR A 65 -5.87 10.80 12.49
C THR A 65 -4.88 9.93 11.72
N SER A 66 -4.46 8.81 12.30
CA SER A 66 -3.55 7.83 11.69
C SER A 66 -3.95 6.43 12.12
N CYS A 67 -3.47 5.40 11.42
CA CYS A 67 -3.70 4.01 11.86
C CYS A 67 -3.08 3.74 13.24
N SER A 68 -2.00 4.45 13.59
CA SER A 68 -1.34 4.36 14.89
C SER A 68 -2.06 5.11 16.02
N ALA A 69 -3.06 5.94 15.72
CA ALA A 69 -3.83 6.65 16.73
C ALA A 69 -4.82 5.75 17.49
N PHE A 70 -4.99 4.50 17.05
CA PHE A 70 -5.85 3.54 17.74
C PHE A 70 -5.23 3.09 19.08
N ASN A 71 -5.97 3.26 20.17
CA ASN A 71 -5.52 2.83 21.50
C ASN A 71 -5.74 1.33 21.70
N LEU A 72 -4.70 0.54 21.42
CA LEU A 72 -4.70 -0.91 21.66
C LEU A 72 -4.68 -1.29 23.15
N ALA A 73 -4.13 -0.44 24.02
CA ALA A 73 -3.97 -0.74 25.45
C ALA A 73 -5.27 -0.52 26.26
N GLY A 74 -6.21 0.27 25.74
CA GLY A 74 -7.53 0.47 26.33
C GLY A 74 -8.54 -0.62 25.99
N ALA A 75 -8.18 -1.59 25.14
CA ALA A 75 -9.00 -2.74 24.80
C ALA A 75 -8.71 -3.89 25.79
N SER A 76 -9.26 -3.77 27.01
CA SER A 76 -9.24 -4.80 28.04
C SER A 76 -10.65 -5.17 28.46
#